data_AF-A0A3D0HSQ0-F1
#
_entry.id   AF-A0A3D0HSQ0-F1
#
_cell.length_a   1.000
_cell.length_b   1.000
_cell.length_c   1.000
_cell.angle_alpha   90.00
_cell.angle_beta   90.00
_cell.angle_gamma   90.00
#
_symmetry.space_group_name_H-M   'P 1'
#
loop_
_entity.id
_entity.type
_entity.pdbx_description
1 polymer ?
#
loop_
_entity_poly.entity_id
_entity_poly.type
_entity_poly.pdbx_seq_one_letter_code
_entity_poly.pdbx_strand_id
1 'polypeptide(L)'
;MGIDLEQIRKNYSEFDDYKIEHLAKNEIGSLDPDVVAILKEEIKKRGLDSNLNKGIEAQAKELTESELKELKSKIKKLACPDCGQSNSPLIGTFIREVKSFIVFTHYKKTPLILCHACADRKRNNAMITTALLGWWGIPWGLFRTPHAIISSLSDSKNREVISDSILTQFALENVGELRTNWDKESVLVDFIRHRNQTN
;
A
#
# COMPACT_ATOMS: atom_id res chain seq x y z
N MET A 1 -19.70 -19.14 -6.44
CA MET A 1 -19.91 -20.54 -6.01
C MET A 1 -19.29 -20.64 -4.64
N GLY A 2 -20.09 -20.82 -3.59
CA GLY A 2 -19.62 -20.70 -2.20
C GLY A 2 -18.65 -21.81 -1.84
N ILE A 3 -17.64 -21.49 -1.04
CA ILE A 3 -16.70 -22.45 -0.47
C ILE A 3 -17.45 -23.31 0.55
N ASP A 4 -17.45 -24.63 0.40
CA ASP A 4 -18.07 -25.56 1.36
C ASP A 4 -17.08 -25.87 2.50
N LEU A 5 -17.20 -25.10 3.58
CA LEU A 5 -16.30 -25.14 4.73
C LEU A 5 -16.34 -26.48 5.47
N GLU A 6 -17.45 -27.20 5.46
CA GLU A 6 -17.58 -28.52 6.12
C GLU A 6 -16.80 -29.60 5.37
N GLN A 7 -16.82 -29.53 4.03
CA GLN A 7 -16.01 -30.43 3.20
C GLN A 7 -14.51 -30.21 3.41
N ILE A 8 -14.09 -28.95 3.55
CA ILE A 8 -12.68 -28.59 3.80
C ILE A 8 -12.22 -29.07 5.17
N ARG A 9 -13.03 -28.88 6.22
CA ARG A 9 -12.73 -29.38 7.57
C ARG A 9 -12.54 -30.90 7.57
N LYS A 10 -13.41 -31.63 6.87
CA LYS A 10 -13.27 -33.09 6.73
C LYS A 10 -11.99 -33.46 5.99
N ASN A 11 -11.70 -32.83 4.86
CA ASN A 11 -10.49 -33.12 4.08
C ASN A 11 -9.20 -32.86 4.88
N TYR A 12 -9.13 -31.76 5.64
CA TYR A 12 -7.97 -31.45 6.48
C TYR A 12 -7.82 -32.43 7.64
N SER A 13 -8.91 -32.94 8.20
CA SER A 13 -8.85 -33.99 9.22
C SER A 13 -8.25 -35.31 8.71
N GLU A 14 -8.33 -35.55 7.39
CA GLU A 14 -7.78 -36.75 6.72
C GLU A 14 -6.33 -36.56 6.26
N PHE A 15 -5.79 -35.33 6.27
CA PHE A 15 -4.40 -35.07 5.89
C PHE A 15 -3.43 -35.51 6.99
N ASP A 16 -2.22 -35.87 6.58
CA ASP A 16 -1.09 -36.14 7.46
C ASP A 16 -0.46 -34.84 7.98
N ASP A 17 0.24 -34.94 9.11
CA ASP A 17 0.80 -33.77 9.80
C ASP A 17 1.78 -32.99 8.93
N TYR A 18 2.58 -33.67 8.11
CA TYR A 18 3.48 -33.03 7.15
C TYR A 18 2.74 -32.12 6.17
N LYS A 19 1.60 -32.56 5.65
CA LYS A 19 0.80 -31.78 4.69
C LYS A 19 0.11 -30.61 5.36
N ILE A 20 -0.39 -30.78 6.59
CA ILE A 20 -0.93 -29.68 7.40
C ILE A 20 0.14 -28.64 7.70
N GLU A 21 1.36 -29.06 8.06
CA GLU A 21 2.49 -28.16 8.26
C GLU A 21 2.93 -27.46 6.97
N HIS A 22 2.93 -28.16 5.84
CA HIS A 22 3.29 -27.60 4.55
C HIS A 22 2.32 -26.49 4.13
N LEU A 23 1.01 -26.75 4.27
CA LEU A 23 -0.04 -25.75 4.02
C LEU A 23 0.15 -24.52 4.92
N ALA A 24 0.42 -24.74 6.21
CA ALA A 24 0.64 -23.68 7.18
C ALA A 24 1.88 -22.82 6.91
N LYS A 25 2.95 -23.40 6.36
CA LYS A 25 4.23 -22.71 6.10
C LYS A 25 4.27 -21.97 4.77
N ASN A 26 3.63 -22.53 3.73
CA ASN A 26 3.91 -22.15 2.34
C ASN A 26 2.68 -21.66 1.57
N GLU A 27 1.46 -22.05 1.95
CA GLU A 27 0.26 -21.81 1.13
C GLU A 27 -0.80 -20.96 1.82
N ILE A 28 -0.58 -20.58 3.09
CA ILE A 28 -1.59 -19.92 3.92
C ILE A 28 -2.06 -18.56 3.39
N GLY A 29 -1.18 -17.80 2.71
CA GLY A 29 -1.52 -16.52 2.08
C GLY A 29 -2.40 -16.64 0.84
N SER A 30 -2.68 -17.85 0.36
CA SER A 30 -3.59 -18.10 -0.76
C SER A 30 -4.93 -18.70 -0.34
N LEU A 31 -5.10 -18.97 0.96
CA LEU A 31 -6.29 -19.57 1.53
C LEU A 31 -7.31 -18.49 1.94
N ASP A 32 -8.58 -18.81 1.76
CA ASP A 32 -9.68 -17.96 2.25
C ASP A 32 -9.62 -17.83 3.79
N PRO A 33 -9.94 -16.66 4.37
CA PRO A 33 -9.88 -16.43 5.82
C PRO A 33 -10.66 -17.46 6.65
N ASP A 34 -11.80 -17.93 6.16
CA ASP A 34 -12.61 -18.93 6.85
C ASP A 34 -11.93 -20.32 6.82
N VAL A 35 -11.17 -20.61 5.76
CA VAL A 35 -10.35 -21.83 5.61
C VAL A 35 -9.09 -21.76 6.48
N VAL A 36 -8.49 -20.58 6.62
CA VAL A 36 -7.35 -20.35 7.54
C VAL A 36 -7.76 -20.59 8.99
N ALA A 37 -8.98 -20.19 9.38
CA ALA A 37 -9.51 -20.48 10.72
C ALA A 37 -9.62 -21.99 10.99
N ILE A 38 -10.14 -22.76 10.02
CA ILE A 38 -10.26 -24.22 10.12
C ILE A 38 -8.88 -24.88 10.20
N LEU A 39 -7.90 -24.41 9.43
CA LEU A 39 -6.54 -24.92 9.48
C LEU A 39 -5.86 -24.66 10.85
N LYS A 40 -6.07 -23.47 11.43
CA LYS A 40 -5.60 -23.12 12.79
C LYS A 40 -6.23 -24.02 13.86
N GLU A 41 -7.52 -24.31 13.73
CA GLU A 41 -8.21 -25.24 14.63
C GLU A 41 -7.61 -26.65 14.56
N GLU A 42 -7.34 -27.16 13.36
CA GLU A 42 -6.77 -28.50 13.17
C GLU A 42 -5.32 -28.61 13.65
N ILE A 43 -4.48 -27.59 13.42
CA ILE A 43 -3.11 -27.50 13.95
C ILE A 43 -3.10 -27.52 15.48
N LYS A 44 -4.02 -26.76 16.10
CA LYS A 44 -4.18 -26.71 17.56
C LYS A 44 -4.66 -28.04 18.12
N LYS A 45 -5.63 -28.69 17.46
CA LYS A 45 -6.17 -30.00 17.86
C LYS A 45 -5.10 -31.10 17.82
N ARG A 46 -4.16 -31.03 16.88
CA ARG A 46 -3.08 -32.01 16.71
C ARG A 46 -1.84 -31.73 17.55
N GLY A 47 -1.77 -30.56 18.21
CA GLY A 47 -0.62 -30.19 19.04
C GLY A 47 0.68 -29.99 18.25
N LEU A 48 0.58 -29.57 16.98
CA LEU A 48 1.74 -29.32 16.11
C LEU A 48 2.54 -28.08 16.56
N ASP A 49 3.79 -27.97 16.10
CA ASP A 49 4.81 -27.04 16.62
C ASP A 49 4.28 -25.61 16.85
N SER A 50 4.44 -25.11 18.08
CA SER A 50 3.99 -23.79 18.52
C SER A 50 4.55 -22.61 17.72
N ASN A 51 5.66 -22.79 17.00
CA ASN A 51 6.27 -21.79 16.13
C ASN A 51 5.59 -21.71 14.76
N LEU A 52 4.77 -22.70 14.37
CA LEU A 52 3.89 -22.61 13.20
C LEU A 52 2.88 -21.48 13.39
N ASN A 53 2.31 -21.33 14.59
CA ASN A 53 1.40 -20.23 14.90
C ASN A 53 2.05 -18.85 14.68
N LYS A 54 3.35 -18.71 14.95
CA LYS A 54 4.10 -17.46 14.69
C LYS A 54 4.33 -17.21 13.20
N GLY A 55 4.61 -18.25 12.43
CA GLY A 55 4.70 -18.17 10.96
C GLY A 55 3.34 -17.87 10.32
N ILE A 56 2.28 -18.48 10.84
CA ILE A 56 0.89 -18.24 10.49
C ILE A 56 0.48 -16.82 10.87
N GLU A 57 0.84 -16.27 12.03
CA GLU A 57 0.51 -14.88 12.42
C GLU A 57 1.29 -13.84 11.61
N ALA A 58 2.52 -14.16 11.19
CA ALA A 58 3.32 -13.32 10.31
C ALA A 58 2.81 -13.31 8.86
N GLN A 59 2.27 -14.44 8.37
CA GLN A 59 1.73 -14.58 7.00
C GLN A 59 0.22 -14.29 6.90
N ALA A 60 -0.57 -14.61 7.92
CA ALA A 60 -2.03 -14.37 8.00
C ALA A 60 -2.39 -12.94 8.42
N LYS A 61 -1.43 -12.00 8.36
CA LYS A 61 -1.71 -10.57 8.42
C LYS A 61 -1.99 -10.02 7.02
N GLU A 62 -2.70 -10.77 6.18
CA GLU A 62 -3.54 -10.14 5.18
C GLU A 62 -4.67 -9.47 5.97
N LEU A 63 -4.56 -8.15 6.12
CA LEU A 63 -5.63 -7.34 6.71
C LEU A 63 -6.94 -7.72 6.03
N THR A 64 -7.95 -8.07 6.83
CA THR A 64 -9.29 -8.27 6.27
C THR A 64 -9.72 -7.02 5.51
N GLU A 65 -10.57 -7.16 4.48
CA GLU A 65 -11.01 -6.00 3.70
C GLU A 65 -11.62 -4.90 4.58
N SER A 66 -12.28 -5.29 5.68
CA SER A 66 -12.86 -4.38 6.67
C SER A 66 -11.79 -3.62 7.47
N GLU A 67 -10.74 -4.29 7.95
CA GLU A 67 -9.63 -3.65 8.64
C GLU A 67 -8.84 -2.73 7.71
N LEU A 68 -8.57 -3.17 6.48
CA LEU A 68 -7.89 -2.34 5.49
C LEU A 68 -8.73 -1.08 5.18
N LYS A 69 -10.05 -1.24 5.05
CA LYS A 69 -10.97 -0.10 4.88
C LYS A 69 -10.98 0.83 6.09
N GLU A 70 -10.91 0.30 7.31
CA GLU A 70 -10.81 1.06 8.55
C GLU A 70 -9.51 1.90 8.58
N LEU A 71 -8.36 1.28 8.31
CA LEU A 71 -7.07 1.95 8.24
C LEU A 71 -7.06 3.06 7.17
N LYS A 72 -7.53 2.74 5.95
CA LYS A 72 -7.65 3.73 4.87
C LYS A 72 -8.56 4.89 5.27
N SER A 73 -9.69 4.60 5.92
CA SER A 73 -10.63 5.61 6.42
C SER A 73 -9.98 6.51 7.47
N LYS A 74 -9.21 5.94 8.41
CA LYS A 74 -8.46 6.71 9.41
C LYS A 74 -7.45 7.63 8.74
N ILE A 75 -6.63 7.12 7.81
CA ILE A 75 -5.65 7.94 7.07
C ILE A 75 -6.35 9.08 6.33
N LYS A 76 -7.44 8.80 5.59
CA LYS A 76 -8.20 9.79 4.82
C LYS A 76 -8.70 10.96 5.68
N LYS A 77 -8.97 10.75 6.96
CA LYS A 77 -9.54 11.78 7.87
C LYS A 77 -8.48 12.63 8.58
N LEU A 78 -7.20 12.26 8.52
CA LEU A 78 -6.12 13.02 9.15
C LEU A 78 -5.95 14.38 8.48
N ALA A 79 -5.43 15.35 9.24
CA ALA A 79 -5.04 16.64 8.68
C ALA A 79 -3.93 16.50 7.62
N CYS A 80 -3.93 17.38 6.64
CA CYS A 80 -2.92 17.37 5.57
C CYS A 80 -1.51 17.58 6.14
N PRO A 81 -0.55 16.68 5.88
CA PRO A 81 0.81 16.83 6.40
C PRO A 81 1.57 18.01 5.77
N ASP A 82 1.09 18.57 4.66
CA ASP A 82 1.72 19.69 3.94
C ASP A 82 1.12 21.06 4.34
N CYS A 83 -0.21 21.17 4.46
CA CYS A 83 -0.87 22.45 4.78
C CYS A 83 -1.61 22.50 6.13
N GLY A 84 -1.69 21.38 6.87
CA GLY A 84 -2.35 21.31 8.18
C GLY A 84 -3.88 21.32 8.16
N GLN A 85 -4.53 21.50 7.00
CA GLN A 85 -5.99 21.53 6.92
C GLN A 85 -6.61 20.13 7.00
N SER A 86 -7.77 20.02 7.66
CA SER A 86 -8.56 18.78 7.81
C SER A 86 -9.92 18.82 7.07
N ASN A 87 -10.14 19.84 6.24
CA ASN A 87 -11.39 20.08 5.49
C ASN A 87 -11.54 19.22 4.23
N SER A 88 -10.53 18.46 3.85
CA SER A 88 -10.50 17.64 2.64
C SER A 88 -9.79 16.32 2.93
N PRO A 89 -10.32 15.17 2.46
CA PRO A 89 -9.71 13.89 2.73
C PRO A 89 -8.32 13.76 2.11
N LEU A 90 -7.44 13.03 2.77
CA LEU A 90 -6.14 12.67 2.20
C LEU A 90 -6.32 11.65 1.07
N ILE A 91 -5.55 11.84 0.02
CA ILE A 91 -5.46 10.95 -1.13
C ILE A 91 -4.01 10.51 -1.34
N GLY A 92 -3.85 9.32 -1.90
CA GLY A 92 -2.58 8.89 -2.46
C GLY A 92 -2.39 9.50 -3.86
N THR A 93 -1.19 9.97 -4.17
CA THR A 93 -0.86 10.49 -5.49
C THR A 93 0.59 10.24 -5.88
N PHE A 94 0.88 10.13 -7.18
CA PHE A 94 2.25 10.14 -7.68
C PHE A 94 2.65 11.55 -8.14
N ILE A 95 3.86 11.95 -7.75
CA ILE A 95 4.56 13.10 -8.31
C ILE A 95 5.66 12.59 -9.23
N ARG A 96 5.62 13.02 -10.50
CA ARG A 96 6.59 12.64 -11.52
C ARG A 96 7.38 13.87 -11.93
N GLU A 97 8.70 13.77 -11.85
CA GLU A 97 9.60 14.86 -12.21
C GLU A 97 10.73 14.34 -13.10
N VAL A 98 11.03 15.07 -14.18
CA VAL A 98 12.23 14.85 -15.00
C VAL A 98 13.09 16.11 -14.94
N LYS A 99 14.38 15.93 -14.64
CA LYS A 99 15.39 16.98 -14.74
C LYS A 99 16.53 16.45 -15.59
N SER A 100 16.88 17.16 -16.66
CA SER A 100 17.98 16.78 -17.54
C SER A 100 18.99 17.91 -17.68
N PHE A 101 20.25 17.52 -17.82
CA PHE A 101 21.40 18.40 -18.02
C PHE A 101 22.35 17.73 -19.01
N ILE A 102 22.28 18.11 -20.30
CA ILE A 102 23.16 17.71 -21.42
C ILE A 102 23.40 16.19 -21.53
N VAL A 103 24.20 15.62 -20.63
CA VAL A 103 24.58 14.20 -20.56
C VAL A 103 23.78 13.38 -19.54
N PHE A 104 23.09 14.02 -18.59
CA PHE A 104 22.40 13.32 -17.50
C PHE A 104 20.90 13.62 -17.50
N THR A 105 20.09 12.58 -17.34
CA THR A 105 18.63 12.70 -17.17
C THR A 105 18.22 11.98 -15.90
N HIS A 106 17.69 12.71 -14.94
CA HIS A 106 17.11 12.18 -13.72
C HIS A 106 15.60 12.10 -13.85
N TYR A 107 15.03 10.93 -13.56
CA TYR A 107 13.60 10.71 -13.46
C TYR A 107 13.25 10.27 -12.04
N LYS A 108 12.31 10.98 -11.41
CA LYS A 108 11.78 10.66 -10.08
C LYS A 108 10.27 10.43 -10.16
N LYS A 109 9.80 9.34 -9.55
CA LYS A 109 8.37 9.03 -9.34
C LYS A 109 8.17 8.75 -7.85
N THR A 110 7.45 9.61 -7.15
CA THR A 110 7.30 9.51 -5.70
C THR A 110 5.83 9.44 -5.29
N PRO A 111 5.42 8.39 -4.55
CA PRO A 111 4.10 8.33 -3.93
C PRO A 111 4.02 9.28 -2.73
N LEU A 112 2.98 10.10 -2.67
CA LEU A 112 2.67 11.00 -1.57
C LEU A 112 1.24 10.81 -1.09
N ILE A 113 1.00 11.07 0.20
CA ILE A 113 -0.34 11.14 0.80
C ILE A 113 -0.61 12.59 1.23
N LEU A 114 -1.57 13.25 0.58
CA LEU A 114 -1.86 14.68 0.73
C LEU A 114 -3.35 14.98 0.50
N CYS A 115 -3.83 16.18 0.90
CA CYS A 115 -5.14 16.63 0.43
C CYS A 115 -5.12 16.98 -1.07
N HIS A 116 -6.29 17.02 -1.72
CA HIS A 116 -6.43 17.30 -3.15
C HIS A 116 -5.68 18.56 -3.62
N ALA A 117 -5.87 19.69 -2.93
CA ALA A 117 -5.25 20.95 -3.31
C ALA A 117 -3.71 20.90 -3.26
N CYS A 118 -3.13 20.24 -2.24
CA CYS A 118 -1.69 20.09 -2.13
C CYS A 118 -1.13 19.10 -3.16
N ALA A 119 -1.85 18.02 -3.43
CA ALA A 119 -1.51 17.05 -4.46
C ALA A 119 -1.46 17.71 -5.85
N ASP A 120 -2.49 18.47 -6.22
CA ASP A 120 -2.56 19.16 -7.52
C ASP A 120 -1.50 20.25 -7.64
N ARG A 121 -1.26 21.02 -6.57
CA ARG A 121 -0.17 22.01 -6.54
C ARG A 121 1.19 21.36 -6.79
N LYS A 122 1.53 20.28 -6.07
CA LYS A 122 2.81 19.58 -6.26
C LYS A 122 2.92 18.95 -7.64
N ARG A 123 1.83 18.37 -8.18
CA ARG A 123 1.80 17.79 -9.53
C ARG A 123 2.02 18.87 -10.60
N ASN A 124 1.33 20.00 -10.51
CA ASN A 124 1.49 21.11 -11.44
C ASN A 124 2.90 21.68 -11.41
N ASN A 125 3.47 21.89 -10.22
CA ASN A 125 4.86 22.32 -10.09
C ASN A 125 5.84 21.32 -10.73
N ALA A 126 5.67 20.02 -10.47
CA ALA A 126 6.51 18.99 -11.06
C ALA A 126 6.37 18.91 -12.58
N MET A 127 5.16 19.10 -13.13
CA MET A 127 4.93 19.17 -14.57
C MET A 127 5.59 20.40 -15.20
N ILE A 128 5.50 21.57 -14.57
CA ILE A 128 6.19 22.79 -15.03
C ILE A 128 7.70 22.57 -15.02
N THR A 129 8.25 22.07 -13.92
CA THR A 129 9.69 21.77 -13.81
C THR A 129 10.12 20.76 -14.87
N THR A 130 9.34 19.70 -15.09
CA THR A 130 9.58 18.68 -16.12
C THR A 130 9.55 19.29 -17.53
N ALA A 131 8.57 20.15 -17.82
CA ALA A 131 8.44 20.81 -19.12
C ALA A 131 9.54 21.85 -19.39
N LEU A 132 10.16 22.43 -18.35
CA LEU A 132 11.25 23.40 -18.52
C LEU A 132 12.63 22.73 -18.51
N LEU A 133 12.83 21.72 -17.66
CA LEU A 133 14.15 21.14 -17.39
C LEU A 133 14.33 19.72 -17.94
N GLY A 134 13.27 19.06 -18.42
CA GLY A 134 13.35 17.66 -18.84
C GLY A 134 14.04 17.46 -20.19
N TRP A 135 14.01 18.45 -21.09
CA TRP A 135 14.40 18.30 -22.50
C TRP A 135 15.90 18.36 -22.77
N TRP A 136 16.69 18.92 -21.84
CA TRP A 136 18.09 19.25 -22.09
C TRP A 136 19.05 18.06 -22.20
N GLY A 137 18.57 16.82 -21.98
CA GLY A 137 19.37 15.60 -22.11
C GLY A 137 19.12 14.93 -23.46
N ILE A 138 20.15 14.77 -24.28
CA ILE A 138 20.04 14.07 -25.58
C ILE A 138 20.62 12.65 -25.45
N PRO A 139 19.93 11.58 -25.89
CA PRO A 139 18.57 11.56 -26.45
C PRO A 139 17.46 11.44 -25.38
N TRP A 140 17.81 11.07 -24.15
CA TRP A 140 16.86 10.55 -23.16
C TRP A 140 15.80 11.55 -22.68
N GLY A 141 16.16 12.83 -22.55
CA GLY A 141 15.27 13.90 -22.13
C GLY A 141 14.11 14.13 -23.10
N LEU A 142 14.36 14.02 -24.41
CA LEU A 142 13.33 14.18 -25.45
C LEU A 142 12.25 13.09 -25.39
N PHE A 143 12.60 11.87 -24.95
CA PHE A 143 11.63 10.78 -24.78
C PHE A 143 10.99 10.77 -23.38
N ARG A 144 11.77 11.02 -22.33
CA ARG A 144 11.32 10.93 -20.93
C ARG A 144 10.37 12.05 -20.53
N THR A 145 10.60 13.25 -21.04
CA THR A 145 9.77 14.43 -20.73
C THR A 145 8.31 14.29 -21.18
N PRO A 146 8.01 13.99 -22.47
CA PRO A 146 6.63 13.82 -22.90
C PRO A 146 5.97 12.61 -22.22
N HIS A 147 6.71 11.52 -22.02
CA HIS A 147 6.21 10.36 -21.28
C HIS A 147 5.81 10.71 -19.84
N ALA A 148 6.62 11.50 -19.12
CA ALA A 148 6.32 11.92 -17.75
C ALA A 148 5.09 12.85 -17.69
N ILE A 149 4.95 13.79 -18.64
CA ILE A 149 3.79 14.68 -18.74
C ILE A 149 2.51 13.88 -19.01
N ILE A 150 2.52 13.00 -20.02
CA ILE A 150 1.38 12.14 -20.36
C ILE A 150 1.01 11.25 -19.17
N SER A 151 2.01 10.66 -18.50
CA SER A 151 1.79 9.83 -17.32
C SER A 151 1.18 10.62 -16.16
N SER A 152 1.63 11.85 -15.91
CA SER A 152 1.08 12.74 -14.88
C SER A 152 -0.39 13.10 -15.16
N LEU A 153 -0.73 13.36 -16.43
CA LEU A 153 -2.11 13.59 -16.85
C LEU A 153 -2.98 12.34 -16.71
N SER A 154 -2.45 11.17 -17.07
CA SER A 154 -3.11 9.88 -16.87
C SER A 154 -3.35 9.59 -15.40
N ASP A 155 -2.36 9.89 -14.53
CA ASP A 155 -2.49 9.72 -13.09
C ASP A 155 -3.60 10.62 -12.53
N SER A 156 -3.74 11.84 -13.07
CA SER A 156 -4.84 12.75 -12.69
C SER A 156 -6.22 12.22 -13.09
N LYS A 157 -6.33 11.54 -14.24
CA LYS A 157 -7.58 10.91 -14.69
C LYS A 157 -7.94 9.68 -13.86
N ASN A 158 -6.92 8.90 -13.49
CA ASN A 158 -7.06 7.66 -12.71
C ASN A 158 -6.85 7.89 -11.20
N ARG A 159 -7.14 9.10 -10.71
CA ARG A 159 -6.80 9.52 -9.34
C ARG A 159 -7.38 8.62 -8.25
N GLU A 160 -8.60 8.10 -8.45
CA GLU A 160 -9.27 7.27 -7.45
C GLU A 160 -8.60 5.90 -7.32
N VAL A 161 -8.30 5.25 -8.46
CA VAL A 161 -7.59 3.96 -8.50
C VAL A 161 -6.18 4.09 -7.92
N ILE A 162 -5.45 5.14 -8.31
CA ILE A 162 -4.09 5.39 -7.79
C ILE A 162 -4.11 5.71 -6.31
N SER A 163 -5.04 6.55 -5.86
CA SER A 163 -5.19 6.87 -4.44
C SER A 163 -5.49 5.63 -3.63
N ASP A 164 -6.39 4.76 -4.10
CA ASP A 164 -6.72 3.54 -3.37
C ASP A 164 -5.52 2.58 -3.29
N SER A 165 -4.78 2.42 -4.39
CA SER A 165 -3.56 1.62 -4.44
C SER A 165 -2.49 2.12 -3.47
N ILE A 166 -2.17 3.42 -3.48
CA ILE A 166 -1.15 4.01 -2.59
C ILE A 166 -1.58 3.93 -1.13
N LEU A 167 -2.85 4.23 -0.81
CA LEU A 167 -3.34 4.15 0.56
C LEU A 167 -3.37 2.70 1.07
N THR A 168 -3.69 1.74 0.20
CA THR A 168 -3.67 0.32 0.53
C THR A 168 -2.25 -0.13 0.84
N GLN A 169 -1.29 0.17 -0.04
CA GLN A 169 0.11 -0.16 0.17
C GLN A 169 0.66 0.48 1.46
N PHE A 170 0.36 1.76 1.68
CA PHE A 170 0.79 2.46 2.89
C PHE A 170 0.19 1.84 4.15
N ALA A 171 -1.10 1.48 4.14
CA ALA A 171 -1.76 0.85 5.28
C ALA A 171 -1.15 -0.52 5.61
N LEU A 172 -0.87 -1.34 4.59
CA LEU A 172 -0.25 -2.66 4.75
C LEU A 172 1.15 -2.57 5.34
N GLU A 173 2.00 -1.71 4.76
CA GLU A 173 3.40 -1.56 5.18
C GLU A 173 3.56 -0.96 6.57
N ASN A 174 2.59 -0.15 7.02
CA ASN A 174 2.71 0.66 8.25
C ASN A 174 1.60 0.35 9.27
N VAL A 175 0.95 -0.81 9.17
CA VAL A 175 -0.15 -1.21 10.06
C VAL A 175 0.23 -1.11 11.55
N GLY A 176 1.46 -1.50 11.90
CA GLY A 176 1.96 -1.43 13.28
C GLY A 176 1.96 0.01 13.80
N GLU A 177 2.58 0.92 13.06
CA GLU A 177 2.67 2.34 13.42
C GLU A 177 1.29 2.99 13.52
N LEU A 178 0.40 2.69 12.56
CA LEU A 178 -0.96 3.19 12.53
C LEU A 178 -1.77 2.74 13.74
N ARG A 179 -1.72 1.45 14.10
CA ARG A 179 -2.46 0.89 15.24
C ARG A 179 -1.88 1.36 16.58
N THR A 180 -0.55 1.44 16.70
CA THR A 180 0.11 1.90 17.94
C THR A 180 -0.24 3.35 18.27
N ASN A 181 -0.39 4.20 17.26
CA ASN A 181 -0.67 5.63 17.43
C ASN A 181 -2.09 6.02 17.02
N TRP A 182 -3.04 5.09 17.06
CA TRP A 182 -4.41 5.26 16.53
C TRP A 182 -5.12 6.54 17.01
N ASP A 183 -4.98 6.87 18.30
CA ASP A 183 -5.63 8.02 18.93
C ASP A 183 -4.79 9.31 18.89
N LYS A 184 -3.53 9.23 18.45
CA LYS A 184 -2.58 10.35 18.42
C LYS A 184 -2.46 10.92 17.01
N GLU A 185 -3.45 11.69 16.60
CA GLU A 185 -3.53 12.18 15.21
C GLU A 185 -2.33 13.02 14.78
N SER A 186 -1.79 13.89 15.65
CA SER A 186 -0.60 14.68 15.34
C SER A 186 0.62 13.80 15.01
N VAL A 187 0.82 12.71 15.77
CA VAL A 187 1.91 11.75 15.55
C VAL A 187 1.74 11.05 14.20
N LEU A 188 0.51 10.64 13.85
CA LEU A 188 0.23 10.02 12.55
C LEU A 188 0.43 10.99 11.38
N VAL A 189 0.04 12.26 11.55
CA VAL A 189 0.28 13.32 10.55
C VAL A 189 1.78 13.55 10.35
N ASP A 190 2.54 13.64 11.44
CA ASP A 190 3.99 13.81 11.38
C ASP A 190 4.69 12.58 10.76
N PHE A 191 4.21 11.38 11.06
CA PHE A 191 4.67 10.14 10.44
C PHE A 191 4.45 10.15 8.92
N ILE A 192 3.25 10.48 8.45
CA ILE A 192 2.98 10.60 7.01
C ILE A 192 3.83 11.71 6.39
N ARG A 193 4.03 12.85 7.08
CA ARG A 193 4.91 13.93 6.63
C ARG A 193 6.33 13.41 6.41
N HIS A 194 6.86 12.63 7.34
CA HIS A 194 8.19 12.05 7.22
C HIS A 194 8.28 11.07 6.04
N ARG A 195 7.31 10.15 5.91
CA ARG A 195 7.25 9.19 4.79
C ARG A 195 7.15 9.88 3.42
N ASN A 196 6.42 11.00 3.34
CA ASN A 196 6.35 11.83 2.14
C ASN A 196 7.68 12.48 1.73
N GLN A 197 8.63 12.64 2.67
CA GLN A 197 9.95 13.25 2.42
C GLN A 197 11.03 12.22 2.08
N THR A 198 10.89 10.99 2.59
CA THR A 198 11.88 9.91 2.41
C THR A 198 11.68 9.06 1.16
N ASN A 199 10.55 9.19 0.46
CA ASN A 199 10.24 8.51 -0.81
C ASN A 199 10.73 9.26 -2.07
#